data_AF-A0A2R6CTQ6-F1
#
_entry.id   AF-A0A2R6CTQ6-F1
#
_cell.length_a   1.000
_cell.length_b   1.000
_cell.length_c   1.000
_cell.angle_alpha   90.00
_cell.angle_beta   90.00
_cell.angle_gamma   90.00
#
_symmetry.space_group_name_H-M   'P 1'
#
loop_
_entity.id
_entity.type
_entity.pdbx_description
1 polymer ?
#
loop_
_entity_poly.entity_id
_entity_poly.type
_entity_poly.pdbx_seq_one_letter_code
_entity_poly.pdbx_strand_id
1 'polypeptide(L)'
;MQELKDSLRDAFEEQGYDVADVSANRDRVRIAVLDEEASAEELREITHSVVDESDVLGLDVTTESADSQEGVTTVVSFRYRG
;
A
#
# COMPACT_ATOMS: atom_id res chain seq x y z
N MET A 1 3.09 -14.82 -1.19
CA MET A 1 3.36 -13.51 -0.53
C MET A 1 4.26 -12.60 -1.36
N GLN A 2 5.41 -13.05 -1.90
CA GLN A 2 6.24 -12.19 -2.75
C GLN A 2 5.50 -11.74 -4.03
N GLU A 3 4.76 -12.64 -4.68
CA GLU A 3 3.95 -12.33 -5.87
C GLU A 3 2.91 -11.25 -5.58
N LEU A 4 2.13 -11.38 -4.48
CA LEU A 4 1.18 -10.35 -4.03
C LEU A 4 1.84 -8.98 -3.85
N LYS A 5 3.03 -8.94 -3.23
CA LYS A 5 3.76 -7.68 -3.03
C LYS A 5 4.21 -7.07 -4.35
N ASP A 6 4.63 -7.90 -5.30
CA ASP A 6 5.07 -7.45 -6.62
C ASP A 6 3.88 -6.90 -7.42
N SER A 7 2.73 -7.60 -7.41
CA SER A 7 1.49 -7.12 -8.04
C SER A 7 0.95 -5.85 -7.39
N LEU A 8 1.03 -5.72 -6.07
CA LEU A 8 0.66 -4.48 -5.38
C LEU A 8 1.60 -3.34 -5.74
N ARG A 9 2.91 -3.61 -5.85
CA ARG A 9 3.86 -2.57 -6.27
C ARG A 9 3.54 -2.09 -7.69
N ASP A 10 3.42 -3.05 -8.62
CA ASP A 10 3.13 -2.80 -10.03
C ASP A 10 1.83 -1.99 -10.21
N ALA A 11 0.74 -2.39 -9.55
CA ALA A 11 -0.55 -1.68 -9.67
C ALA A 11 -0.50 -0.22 -9.16
N PHE A 12 0.32 0.05 -8.13
CA PHE A 12 0.51 1.42 -7.64
C PHE A 12 1.39 2.23 -8.61
N GLU A 13 2.48 1.64 -9.10
CA GLU A 13 3.37 2.26 -10.10
C GLU A 13 2.66 2.53 -11.45
N GLU A 14 1.79 1.62 -11.90
CA GLU A 14 0.97 1.78 -13.11
C GLU A 14 -0.01 2.96 -13.02
N GLN A 15 -0.48 3.26 -11.81
CA GLN A 15 -1.34 4.40 -11.52
C GLN A 15 -0.56 5.72 -11.32
N GLY A 16 0.77 5.66 -11.41
CA GLY A 16 1.65 6.82 -11.32
C GLY A 16 2.16 7.12 -9.90
N TYR A 17 1.95 6.23 -8.94
CA TYR A 17 2.45 6.38 -7.58
C TYR A 17 3.87 5.81 -7.43
N ASP A 18 4.76 6.54 -6.76
CA ASP A 18 6.11 6.05 -6.46
C ASP A 18 6.11 5.23 -5.16
N VAL A 19 6.40 3.93 -5.26
CA VAL A 19 6.36 3.01 -4.12
C VAL A 19 7.73 2.88 -3.48
N ALA A 20 7.87 3.39 -2.26
CA ALA A 20 9.10 3.31 -1.47
C ALA A 20 9.42 1.89 -0.99
N ASP A 21 8.42 1.19 -0.45
CA ASP A 21 8.58 -0.15 0.11
C ASP A 21 7.25 -0.91 0.14
N VAL A 22 7.31 -2.21 -0.17
CA VAL A 22 6.21 -3.15 0.08
C VAL A 22 6.70 -4.25 1.00
N SER A 23 6.18 -4.23 2.23
CA SER A 23 6.51 -5.21 3.27
C SER A 23 5.28 -6.01 3.66
N ALA A 24 5.51 -7.29 3.94
CA ALA A 24 4.49 -8.17 4.47
C ALA A 24 5.04 -8.88 5.71
N ASN A 25 4.34 -8.74 6.83
CA ASN A 25 4.67 -9.40 8.08
C ASN A 25 3.53 -10.33 8.51
N ARG A 26 3.78 -11.64 8.41
CA ARG A 26 2.77 -12.69 8.64
C ARG A 26 1.57 -12.48 7.71
N ASP A 27 0.49 -11.89 8.22
CA ASP A 27 -0.73 -11.62 7.47
C ASP A 27 -0.91 -10.11 7.18
N ARG A 28 -0.05 -9.24 7.70
CA ARG A 28 -0.18 -7.78 7.56
C ARG A 28 0.67 -7.30 6.40
N VAL A 29 0.05 -6.64 5.43
CA VAL A 29 0.72 -5.98 4.31
C VAL A 29 0.81 -4.49 4.60
N ARG A 30 1.95 -3.89 4.26
CA ARG A 30 2.23 -2.47 4.38
C ARG A 30 2.90 -2.00 3.09
N ILE A 31 2.35 -0.96 2.49
CA ILE A 31 2.84 -0.33 1.27
C ILE A 31 3.13 1.12 1.63
N ALA A 32 4.36 1.58 1.38
CA ALA A 32 4.79 2.95 1.58
C ALA A 32 4.89 3.64 0.21
N VAL A 33 4.19 4.75 0.06
CA VAL A 33 4.13 5.55 -1.17
C VAL A 33 4.76 6.91 -0.91
N LEU A 34 5.73 7.31 -1.74
CA LEU A 34 6.45 8.58 -1.66
C LEU A 34 5.63 9.74 -2.27
N ASP A 35 4.36 9.82 -1.88
CA ASP A 35 3.46 10.87 -2.35
C ASP A 35 2.58 11.36 -1.19
N GLU A 36 2.62 12.67 -0.95
CA GLU A 36 1.94 13.34 0.16
C GLU A 36 0.51 13.75 -0.16
N GLU A 37 0.20 13.88 -1.45
CA GLU A 37 -1.12 14.24 -1.97
C GLU A 37 -1.93 13.00 -2.38
N ALA A 38 -1.36 11.80 -2.15
CA ALA A 38 -1.96 10.54 -2.53
C ALA A 38 -3.36 10.39 -1.94
N SER A 39 -4.33 10.17 -2.81
CA SER A 39 -5.72 10.10 -2.41
C SER A 39 -6.00 8.79 -1.69
N ALA A 40 -6.37 8.89 -0.42
CA ALA A 40 -6.62 7.72 0.40
C ALA A 40 -7.64 6.77 -0.22
N GLU A 41 -8.69 7.29 -0.88
CA GLU A 41 -9.71 6.52 -1.60
C GLU A 41 -9.13 5.77 -2.80
N GLU A 42 -8.36 6.45 -3.64
CA GLU A 42 -7.73 5.86 -4.82
C GLU A 42 -6.77 4.74 -4.44
N LEU A 43 -5.96 4.91 -3.38
CA LEU A 43 -5.07 3.86 -2.89
C LEU A 43 -5.81 2.60 -2.43
N ARG A 44 -7.05 2.73 -1.91
CA ARG A 44 -7.89 1.56 -1.56
C ARG A 44 -8.41 0.90 -2.82
N GLU A 45 -8.86 1.67 -3.80
CA GLU A 45 -9.33 1.13 -5.08
C GLU A 45 -8.24 0.34 -5.80
N ILE A 46 -7.01 0.87 -5.84
CA ILE A 46 -5.85 0.17 -6.41
C ILE A 46 -5.58 -1.12 -5.65
N THR A 47 -5.61 -1.08 -4.31
CA THR A 47 -5.42 -2.29 -3.48
C THR A 47 -6.50 -3.32 -3.80
N HIS A 48 -7.75 -2.90 -3.96
CA HIS A 48 -8.87 -3.79 -4.27
C HIS A 48 -8.89 -4.29 -5.72
N SER A 49 -8.18 -3.63 -6.63
CA SER A 49 -7.94 -4.13 -7.98
C SER A 49 -7.02 -5.35 -8.00
N VAL A 50 -6.11 -5.45 -7.02
CA VAL A 50 -5.18 -6.58 -6.90
C VAL A 50 -5.70 -7.65 -5.96
N VAL A 51 -6.43 -7.25 -4.91
CA VAL A 51 -6.84 -8.11 -3.81
C VAL A 51 -8.33 -7.98 -3.56
N ASP A 52 -9.04 -9.10 -3.54
CA ASP A 52 -10.47 -9.11 -3.27
C ASP A 52 -10.80 -8.44 -1.92
N GLU A 53 -11.89 -7.67 -1.88
CA GLU A 53 -12.36 -7.00 -0.67
C GLU A 53 -12.65 -7.98 0.48
N SER A 54 -13.00 -9.21 0.16
CA SER A 54 -13.27 -10.28 1.13
C SER A 54 -11.98 -10.80 1.81
N ASP A 55 -10.84 -10.67 1.13
CA ASP A 55 -9.53 -11.13 1.60
C ASP A 55 -8.75 -10.03 2.32
N VAL A 56 -9.28 -8.80 2.33
CA VAL A 56 -8.71 -7.63 2.98
C VAL A 56 -9.47 -7.30 4.26
N LEU A 57 -8.78 -7.27 5.40
CA LEU A 57 -9.33 -6.82 6.67
C LEU A 57 -8.59 -5.60 7.20
N GLY A 58 -9.37 -4.56 7.54
CA GLY A 58 -8.87 -3.39 8.26
C GLY A 58 -7.92 -2.56 7.42
N LEU A 59 -8.29 -2.31 6.15
CA LEU A 59 -7.53 -1.45 5.26
C LEU A 59 -7.57 -0.01 5.75
N ASP A 60 -6.40 0.45 6.14
CA ASP A 60 -6.09 1.76 6.67
C ASP A 60 -5.10 2.46 5.75
N VAL A 61 -5.32 3.75 5.51
CA VAL A 61 -4.41 4.61 4.76
C VAL A 61 -4.06 5.78 5.64
N THR A 62 -2.78 5.88 6.00
CA THR A 62 -2.29 6.89 6.93
C THR A 62 -1.06 7.57 6.33
N THR A 63 -1.06 8.90 6.30
CA THR A 63 0.13 9.68 5.98
C THR A 63 0.99 9.80 7.23
N GLU A 64 2.23 9.33 7.17
CA GLU A 64 3.21 9.42 8.26
C GLU A 64 4.48 10.14 7.78
N SER A 65 5.19 10.78 8.71
CA SER A 65 6.50 11.37 8.40
C SER A 65 7.54 10.25 8.32
N ALA A 66 8.32 10.18 7.24
CA ALA A 66 9.37 9.18 7.13
C ALA A 66 10.52 9.51 8.10
N ASP A 67 10.88 8.57 8.98
CA ASP A 67 12.04 8.68 9.90
C ASP A 67 13.38 8.88 9.15
N SER A 68 13.44 8.58 7.86
CA SER A 68 14.63 8.65 7.01
C SER A 68 14.70 9.97 6.23
N GLN A 69 14.82 11.11 6.91
CA GLN A 69 15.28 12.43 6.42
C GLN A 69 14.68 13.07 5.14
N GLU A 70 13.84 12.41 4.35
CA GLU A 70 13.18 13.00 3.19
C GLU A 70 11.71 12.55 3.13
N GLY A 71 10.81 13.48 3.42
CA GLY A 71 9.42 13.40 2.99
C GLY A 71 8.39 12.90 4.00
N VAL A 72 7.15 13.30 3.71
CA VAL A 72 5.92 12.67 4.18
C VAL A 72 5.61 11.50 3.24
N THR A 73 5.15 10.38 3.79
CA THR A 73 4.88 9.15 3.05
C THR A 73 3.48 8.68 3.37
N THR A 74 2.72 8.30 2.35
CA THR A 74 1.41 7.71 2.54
C THR A 74 1.54 6.20 2.65
N VAL A 75 1.05 5.65 3.76
CA VAL A 75 1.18 4.24 4.08
C VAL A 75 -0.18 3.57 4.02
N VAL A 76 -0.31 2.59 3.13
CA VAL A 76 -1.47 1.69 3.08
C VAL A 76 -1.13 0.45 3.90
N SER A 77 -1.97 0.10 4.87
CA SER A 77 -1.79 -1.12 5.65
C SER A 77 -3.09 -1.89 5.81
N PHE A 78 -3.02 -3.21 5.65
CA PHE A 78 -4.17 -4.09 5.80
C PHE A 78 -3.74 -5.49 6.20
N ARG A 79 -4.70 -6.31 6.61
CA ARG A 79 -4.47 -7.72 6.85
C ARG A 79 -5.03 -8.56 5.69
N TYR A 80 -4.17 -9.34 5.06
CA TYR A 80 -4.51 -10.29 4.01
C TYR A 80 -4.93 -11.64 4.62
N ARG A 81 -5.98 -12.27 4.08
CA ARG A 81 -6.56 -13.53 4.58
C ARG A 81 -6.69 -14.64 3.55
N GLY A 82 -6.30 -14.40 2.31
CA GLY A 82 -6.28 -15.41 1.24
C GLY A 82 -5.02 -16.25 1.20
#